data_AF-A0AAV0QJW8-F1
#
_entry.id   AF-A0AAV0QJW8-F1
#
_cell.length_a   1.000
_cell.length_b   1.000
_cell.length_c   1.000
_cell.angle_alpha   90.00
_cell.angle_beta   90.00
_cell.angle_gamma   90.00
#
_symmetry.space_group_name_H-M   'P 1'
#
loop_
_entity.id
_entity.type
_entity.pdbx_description
1 polymer ?
#
loop_
_entity_poly.entity_id
_entity_poly.type
_entity_poly.pdbx_seq_one_letter_code
_entity_poly.pdbx_strand_id
1 'polypeptide(L)'
;MKEGQKGVAIDDEDDDDRKPPSPYTLGAIYASLGLIIGLNCFLYSVGLQNLPVSTYTLLCASQLAFNSFFSYFINGQKFTPFVVNSLVLLTISSVLLVFNKDDTSSSSTAPAISRVKYIIGFLCTLTSSALYGVVLSVTQFVFTRVVKRQTFKQVMEMIITENVVASVVTVVGLFASGEWRSIDREMDAYRLGTVPYLMVLIWIAVFWQMFSIGAVGLIFEVSSLFSNSISAVGLPIVPIMAVFFFNDKMNGIKGVSMALAVWGFVSYVYQYYVDGQKSDKKTLDEASS
;
A
#
# COMPACT_ATOMS: atom_id res chain seq x y z
N MET A 1 -45.73 -49.24 -6.11
CA MET A 1 -44.68 -49.71 -5.18
C MET A 1 -43.50 -48.75 -5.32
N LYS A 2 -43.37 -47.82 -4.36
CA LYS A 2 -42.21 -47.65 -3.44
C LYS A 2 -40.89 -47.29 -4.14
N GLU A 3 -40.08 -46.33 -3.75
CA GLU A 3 -39.98 -45.28 -2.70
C GLU A 3 -38.85 -44.37 -3.28
N GLY A 4 -38.98 -43.06 -3.43
CA GLY A 4 -38.85 -42.13 -2.31
C GLY A 4 -37.39 -41.89 -1.89
N GLN A 5 -36.49 -41.49 -2.80
CA GLN A 5 -35.12 -41.11 -2.44
C GLN A 5 -35.12 -39.65 -1.96
N LYS A 6 -34.97 -39.53 -0.63
CA LYS A 6 -34.92 -38.28 0.14
C LYS A 6 -33.88 -37.32 -0.43
N GLY A 7 -34.33 -36.09 -0.71
CA GLY A 7 -33.46 -34.94 -0.84
C GLY A 7 -32.67 -34.74 0.44
N VAL A 8 -31.35 -34.66 0.29
CA VAL A 8 -30.51 -33.96 1.25
C VAL A 8 -30.64 -32.49 0.88
N ALA A 9 -31.58 -31.82 1.54
CA ALA A 9 -31.52 -30.38 1.70
C ALA A 9 -30.22 -30.11 2.46
N ILE A 10 -29.22 -29.58 1.76
CA ILE A 10 -28.19 -28.77 2.40
C ILE A 10 -28.90 -27.45 2.63
N ASP A 11 -29.07 -27.09 3.89
CA ASP A 11 -29.62 -25.81 4.31
C ASP A 11 -28.72 -24.69 3.76
N ASP A 12 -29.04 -24.21 2.55
CA ASP A 12 -28.66 -22.90 2.02
C ASP A 12 -29.56 -21.82 2.64
N GLU A 13 -29.79 -21.89 3.95
CA GLU A 13 -30.33 -20.78 4.72
C GLU A 13 -29.17 -20.03 5.34
N ASP A 14 -28.87 -18.86 4.73
CA ASP A 14 -28.61 -17.57 5.39
C ASP A 14 -27.37 -16.80 4.85
N ASP A 15 -27.39 -16.32 3.59
CA ASP A 15 -26.66 -15.07 3.24
C ASP A 15 -27.21 -14.25 2.05
N ASP A 16 -28.48 -14.43 1.64
CA ASP A 16 -29.07 -13.67 0.52
C ASP A 16 -30.24 -12.77 0.91
N ASP A 17 -30.23 -12.22 2.14
CA ASP A 17 -31.23 -11.22 2.55
C ASP A 17 -30.62 -9.98 3.23
N ARG A 18 -29.37 -9.65 2.87
CA ARG A 18 -28.78 -8.36 3.28
C ARG A 18 -29.25 -7.27 2.33
N LYS A 19 -30.21 -6.47 2.81
CA LYS A 19 -30.60 -5.17 2.22
C LYS A 19 -29.36 -4.44 1.68
N PRO A 20 -29.41 -3.86 0.45
CA PRO A 20 -28.29 -3.11 -0.08
C PRO A 20 -27.86 -2.05 0.94
N PRO A 21 -26.55 -1.88 1.18
CA PRO A 21 -26.06 -0.95 2.18
C PRO A 21 -26.63 0.44 1.93
N SER A 22 -27.11 1.08 3.00
CA SER A 22 -27.62 2.44 2.91
C SER A 22 -26.54 3.35 2.30
N PRO A 23 -26.88 4.25 1.36
CA PRO A 23 -25.89 5.15 0.74
C PRO A 23 -25.15 6.00 1.77
N TYR A 24 -25.79 6.30 2.90
CA TYR A 24 -25.16 7.00 4.02
C TYR A 24 -24.09 6.16 4.73
N THR A 25 -24.33 4.86 4.91
CA THR A 25 -23.34 3.93 5.49
C THR A 25 -22.15 3.78 4.56
N LEU A 26 -22.39 3.66 3.25
CA LEU A 26 -21.35 3.55 2.25
C LEU A 26 -20.50 4.84 2.16
N GLY A 27 -21.17 5.99 2.13
CA GLY A 27 -20.52 7.30 2.17
C GLY A 27 -19.68 7.51 3.44
N ALA A 28 -20.16 7.06 4.60
CA ALA A 28 -19.39 7.12 5.85
C ALA A 28 -18.13 6.24 5.80
N ILE A 29 -18.21 5.05 5.20
CA ILE A 29 -17.05 4.16 5.02
C ILE A 29 -16.03 4.82 4.10
N TYR A 30 -16.44 5.31 2.92
CA TYR A 30 -15.54 5.98 1.98
C TYR A 30 -14.92 7.25 2.57
N ALA A 31 -15.70 8.02 3.33
CA ALA A 31 -15.18 9.18 4.04
C ALA A 31 -14.13 8.78 5.08
N SER A 32 -14.37 7.71 5.86
CA SER A 32 -13.39 7.22 6.84
C SER A 32 -12.09 6.76 6.18
N LEU A 33 -12.16 6.09 5.03
CA LEU A 33 -10.99 5.70 4.24
C LEU A 33 -10.25 6.93 3.72
N GLY A 34 -10.97 7.94 3.22
CA GLY A 34 -10.39 9.22 2.81
C GLY A 34 -9.67 9.95 3.94
N LEU A 35 -10.20 9.92 5.18
CA LEU A 35 -9.52 10.47 6.35
C LEU A 35 -8.21 9.73 6.65
N ILE A 36 -8.23 8.40 6.60
CA ILE A 36 -7.03 7.57 6.79
C ILE A 36 -6.00 7.85 5.70
N ILE A 37 -6.43 8.01 4.44
CA ILE A 37 -5.56 8.37 3.32
C ILE A 37 -4.92 9.75 3.53
N GLY A 38 -5.69 10.75 3.98
CA GLY A 38 -5.16 12.07 4.32
C GLY A 38 -4.08 12.01 5.41
N LEU A 39 -4.34 11.27 6.49
CA LEU A 39 -3.34 11.02 7.54
C LEU A 39 -2.12 10.27 7.01
N ASN A 40 -2.33 9.29 6.13
CA ASN A 40 -1.28 8.52 5.48
C ASN A 40 -0.35 9.42 4.64
N CYS A 41 -0.91 10.32 3.84
CA CYS A 41 -0.14 11.30 3.06
C CYS A 41 0.69 12.22 3.96
N PHE A 42 0.12 12.68 5.09
CA PHE A 42 0.86 13.48 6.07
C PHE A 42 2.05 12.71 6.66
N LEU A 43 1.84 11.46 7.10
CA LEU A 43 2.90 10.62 7.66
C LEU A 43 4.00 10.31 6.63
N TYR A 44 3.63 10.04 5.37
CA TYR A 44 4.59 9.86 4.29
C TYR A 44 5.39 11.12 4.01
N SER A 45 4.77 12.30 4.04
CA SER A 45 5.49 13.58 3.87
C SER A 45 6.53 13.79 4.98
N VAL A 46 6.16 13.54 6.24
CA VAL A 46 7.10 13.59 7.38
C VAL A 46 8.22 12.54 7.22
N GLY A 47 7.89 11.33 6.76
CA GLY A 47 8.86 10.29 6.46
C GLY A 47 9.89 10.74 5.43
N LEU A 48 9.41 11.23 4.28
CA LEU A 48 10.25 11.64 3.15
C LEU A 48 11.13 12.85 3.47
N GLN A 49 10.64 13.79 4.30
CA GLN A 49 11.42 14.95 4.73
C GLN A 49 12.59 14.58 5.65
N ASN A 50 12.46 13.49 6.43
CA ASN A 50 13.39 13.15 7.51
C ASN A 50 14.27 11.93 7.22
N LEU A 51 14.02 11.18 6.14
CA LEU A 51 14.76 9.97 5.77
C LEU A 51 15.42 10.09 4.39
N PRO A 52 16.58 9.42 4.18
CA PRO A 52 17.10 9.17 2.84
C PRO A 52 16.09 8.40 2.00
N VAL A 53 16.04 8.68 0.69
CA VAL A 53 15.08 8.07 -0.25
C VAL A 53 15.21 6.54 -0.25
N SER A 54 16.43 6.00 -0.19
CA SER A 54 16.65 4.55 -0.07
C SER A 54 16.03 3.94 1.19
N THR A 55 16.16 4.58 2.34
CA THR A 55 15.59 4.09 3.60
C THR A 55 14.06 4.20 3.59
N TYR A 56 13.52 5.34 3.15
CA TYR A 56 12.08 5.58 3.05
C TYR A 56 11.40 4.52 2.18
N THR A 57 11.92 4.29 0.97
CA THR A 57 11.34 3.34 0.02
C THR A 57 11.39 1.90 0.50
N LEU A 58 12.46 1.50 1.18
CA LEU A 58 12.55 0.17 1.78
C LEU A 58 11.57 0.00 2.95
N LEU A 59 11.32 1.04 3.74
CA LEU A 59 10.27 1.00 4.76
C LEU A 59 8.88 0.89 4.14
N CYS A 60 8.60 1.61 3.05
CA CYS A 60 7.35 1.46 2.31
C CYS A 60 7.12 0.02 1.84
N ALA A 61 8.18 -0.75 1.53
CA ALA A 61 8.04 -2.16 1.15
C ALA A 61 7.42 -3.03 2.26
N SER A 62 7.52 -2.62 3.54
CA SER A 62 6.85 -3.29 4.66
C SER A 62 5.32 -3.26 4.54
N GLN A 63 4.75 -2.38 3.70
CA GLN A 63 3.30 -2.35 3.43
C GLN A 63 2.77 -3.68 2.89
N LEU A 64 3.59 -4.46 2.19
CA LEU A 64 3.24 -5.82 1.76
C LEU A 64 2.95 -6.71 2.98
N ALA A 65 3.75 -6.56 4.03
CA ALA A 65 3.61 -7.34 5.24
C ALA A 65 2.38 -6.98 6.03
N PHE A 66 2.15 -5.69 6.23
CA PHE A 66 0.95 -5.22 6.90
C PHE A 66 -0.32 -5.56 6.11
N ASN A 67 -0.33 -5.35 4.79
CA ASN A 67 -1.50 -5.70 3.97
C ASN A 67 -1.84 -7.19 4.09
N SER A 68 -0.83 -8.06 4.04
CA SER A 68 -1.04 -9.49 4.18
C SER A 68 -1.60 -9.86 5.56
N PHE A 69 -1.01 -9.30 6.62
CA PHE A 69 -1.49 -9.47 7.99
C PHE A 69 -2.95 -9.04 8.12
N PHE A 70 -3.30 -7.81 7.72
CA PHE A 70 -4.66 -7.30 7.82
C PHE A 70 -5.65 -8.03 6.89
N SER A 71 -5.23 -8.45 5.70
CA SER A 71 -6.08 -9.24 4.80
C SER A 71 -6.42 -10.61 5.35
N TYR A 72 -5.54 -11.24 6.10
CA TYR A 72 -5.86 -12.48 6.81
C TYR A 72 -6.95 -12.27 7.86
N PHE A 73 -6.81 -11.24 8.70
CA PHE A 73 -7.78 -10.97 9.77
C PHE A 73 -9.11 -10.42 9.26
N ILE A 74 -9.09 -9.50 8.28
CA ILE A 74 -10.28 -8.79 7.79
C ILE A 74 -10.99 -9.57 6.69
N ASN A 75 -10.23 -10.12 5.73
CA ASN A 75 -10.79 -10.79 4.56
C ASN A 75 -10.76 -12.32 4.66
N GLY A 76 -10.18 -12.89 5.73
CA GLY A 76 -10.08 -14.34 5.92
C GLY A 76 -9.21 -15.04 4.87
N GLN A 77 -8.29 -14.33 4.21
CA GLN A 77 -7.45 -14.92 3.18
C GLN A 77 -6.51 -15.97 3.77
N LYS A 78 -6.48 -17.17 3.20
CA LYS A 78 -5.60 -18.25 3.65
C LYS A 78 -4.16 -17.96 3.22
N PHE A 79 -3.25 -17.92 4.17
CA PHE A 79 -1.82 -17.79 3.88
C PHE A 79 -1.26 -19.08 3.27
N THR A 80 -0.64 -18.95 2.10
CA THR A 80 0.22 -20.00 1.56
C THR A 80 1.62 -19.90 2.18
N PRO A 81 2.36 -21.02 2.34
CA PRO A 81 3.69 -21.03 2.96
C PRO A 81 4.68 -20.08 2.31
N PHE A 82 4.55 -19.84 1.01
CA PHE A 82 5.42 -18.93 0.26
C PHE A 82 5.08 -17.45 0.50
N VAL A 83 3.81 -17.08 0.71
CA VAL A 83 3.43 -15.74 1.17
C VAL A 83 4.04 -15.48 2.56
N VAL A 84 3.95 -16.45 3.46
CA VAL A 84 4.61 -16.37 4.79
C VAL A 84 6.13 -16.24 4.65
N ASN A 85 6.76 -16.98 3.73
CA ASN A 85 8.20 -16.89 3.49
C ASN A 85 8.61 -15.49 2.96
N SER A 86 7.91 -14.96 1.96
CA SER A 86 8.14 -13.60 1.45
C SER A 86 7.95 -12.54 2.54
N LEU A 87 6.95 -12.73 3.42
CA LEU A 87 6.70 -11.85 4.57
C LEU A 87 7.85 -11.84 5.57
N VAL A 88 8.34 -13.02 5.94
CA VAL A 88 9.47 -13.16 6.86
C VAL A 88 10.71 -12.47 6.27
N LEU A 89 10.99 -12.67 4.98
CA LEU A 89 12.14 -12.06 4.32
C LEU A 89 12.03 -10.53 4.20
N LEU A 90 10.85 -9.99 3.90
CA LEU A 90 10.60 -8.54 3.85
C LEU A 90 10.65 -7.89 5.24
N THR A 91 10.18 -8.60 6.27
CA THR A 91 10.26 -8.15 7.66
C THR A 91 11.70 -8.15 8.14
N ILE A 92 12.45 -9.22 7.87
CA ILE A 92 13.89 -9.31 8.19
C ILE A 92 14.68 -8.22 7.45
N SER A 93 14.38 -7.96 6.17
CA SER A 93 14.98 -6.86 5.40
C SER A 93 14.72 -5.49 6.05
N SER A 94 13.46 -5.22 6.46
CA SER A 94 13.08 -3.99 7.15
C SER A 94 13.77 -3.84 8.51
N VAL A 95 13.89 -4.94 9.26
CA VAL A 95 14.57 -4.99 10.56
C VAL A 95 16.09 -4.83 10.40
N LEU A 96 16.69 -5.43 9.38
CA LEU A 96 18.12 -5.24 9.06
C LEU A 96 18.43 -3.78 8.74
N LEU A 97 17.51 -3.04 8.10
CA LEU A 97 17.67 -1.61 7.85
C LEU A 97 17.58 -0.75 9.12
N VAL A 98 16.79 -1.18 10.12
CA VAL A 98 16.77 -0.56 11.45
C VAL A 98 18.13 -0.69 12.14
N PHE A 99 18.78 -1.84 11.98
CA PHE A 99 20.06 -2.14 12.61
C PHE A 99 21.28 -1.73 11.78
N ASN A 100 21.10 -1.32 10.52
CA ASN A 100 22.16 -0.72 9.71
C ASN A 100 22.43 0.72 10.17
N LYS A 101 23.19 0.81 11.26
CA LYS A 101 23.76 2.05 11.75
C LYS A 101 25.20 2.14 11.27
N ASP A 102 25.45 3.05 10.33
CA ASP A 102 26.82 3.51 10.06
C ASP A 102 27.29 4.28 11.31
N ASP A 103 28.05 3.59 12.16
CA ASP A 103 28.92 4.21 13.13
C ASP A 103 30.10 4.84 12.39
N THR A 104 30.05 6.16 12.20
CA THR A 104 31.17 7.11 11.99
C THR A 104 30.51 8.48 11.73
N SER A 105 30.68 9.56 12.49
CA SER A 105 31.77 9.99 13.37
C SER A 105 31.32 11.22 14.22
N SER A 106 31.80 11.28 15.47
CA SER A 106 32.15 12.45 16.31
C SER A 106 31.29 13.74 16.38
N SER A 107 30.80 14.00 17.61
CA SER A 107 30.73 15.30 18.36
C SER A 107 29.50 16.23 18.28
N SER A 108 29.17 16.76 19.48
CA SER A 108 28.36 17.94 19.88
C SER A 108 26.90 18.09 19.41
N THR A 109 25.95 17.91 20.34
CA THR A 109 24.51 18.34 20.43
C THR A 109 23.60 18.39 19.18
N ALA A 110 24.06 18.85 18.02
CA ALA A 110 23.44 18.70 16.70
C ALA A 110 23.09 17.24 16.28
N PRO A 111 23.86 16.18 16.63
CA PRO A 111 23.52 14.81 16.26
C PRO A 111 22.36 14.23 17.09
N ALA A 112 21.96 14.85 18.20
CA ALA A 112 20.75 14.43 18.91
C ALA A 112 19.48 14.84 18.14
N ILE A 113 19.44 16.07 17.62
CA ILE A 113 18.32 16.58 16.82
C ILE A 113 18.21 15.81 15.49
N SER A 114 19.34 15.51 14.84
CA SER A 114 19.36 14.68 13.62
C SER A 114 18.85 13.25 13.89
N ARG A 115 19.22 12.64 15.03
CA ARG A 115 18.73 11.31 15.43
C ARG A 115 17.23 11.30 15.73
N VAL A 116 16.72 12.31 16.42
CA VAL A 116 15.28 12.41 16.73
C VAL A 116 14.48 12.55 15.43
N LYS A 117 14.92 13.39 14.49
CA LYS A 117 14.29 13.52 13.16
C LYS A 117 14.26 12.20 12.40
N TYR A 118 15.38 11.47 12.38
CA TYR A 118 15.44 10.16 11.75
C TYR A 118 14.45 9.16 12.37
N ILE A 119 14.38 9.10 13.71
CA ILE A 119 13.44 8.20 14.42
C ILE A 119 11.99 8.58 14.12
N ILE A 120 11.66 9.87 14.11
CA ILE A 120 10.33 10.35 13.75
C ILE A 120 9.99 9.94 12.32
N GLY A 121 10.89 10.20 11.36
CA GLY A 121 10.71 9.80 9.96
C GLY A 121 10.51 8.29 9.80
N PHE A 122 11.30 7.49 10.53
CA PHE A 122 11.19 6.05 10.56
C PHE A 122 9.80 5.59 11.06
N LEU A 123 9.40 6.05 12.24
CA LEU A 123 8.13 5.66 12.86
C LEU A 123 6.93 6.13 12.02
N CYS A 124 6.99 7.34 11.46
CA CYS A 124 5.96 7.85 10.56
C CYS A 124 5.84 6.98 9.31
N THR A 125 6.96 6.63 8.65
CA THR A 125 6.95 5.81 7.42
C THR A 125 6.46 4.39 7.70
N LEU A 126 6.88 3.78 8.81
CA LEU A 126 6.43 2.44 9.19
C LEU A 126 4.93 2.42 9.52
N THR A 127 4.47 3.42 10.27
CA THR A 127 3.05 3.59 10.61
C THR A 127 2.20 3.84 9.36
N SER A 128 2.70 4.66 8.44
CA SER A 128 2.07 4.93 7.15
C SER A 128 1.96 3.66 6.30
N SER A 129 3.02 2.84 6.26
CA SER A 129 3.00 1.54 5.57
C SER A 129 1.95 0.59 6.16
N ALA A 130 1.77 0.61 7.48
CA ALA A 130 0.73 -0.16 8.16
C ALA A 130 -0.67 0.34 7.82
N LEU A 131 -0.90 1.66 7.89
CA LEU A 131 -2.16 2.29 7.50
C LEU A 131 -2.54 1.96 6.05
N TYR A 132 -1.56 2.02 5.13
CA TYR A 132 -1.78 1.67 3.74
C TYR A 132 -2.21 0.20 3.58
N GLY A 133 -1.58 -0.72 4.31
CA GLY A 133 -2.01 -2.13 4.37
C GLY A 133 -3.44 -2.31 4.88
N VAL A 134 -3.84 -1.54 5.90
CA VAL A 134 -5.23 -1.52 6.40
C VAL A 134 -6.18 -1.00 5.32
N VAL A 135 -5.88 0.13 4.68
CA VAL A 135 -6.71 0.72 3.62
C VAL A 135 -6.97 -0.30 2.51
N LEU A 136 -5.91 -0.94 1.99
CA LEU A 136 -6.02 -1.96 0.95
C LEU A 136 -6.92 -3.14 1.38
N SER A 137 -6.73 -3.63 2.60
CA SER A 137 -7.50 -4.75 3.14
C SER A 137 -8.98 -4.39 3.36
N VAL A 138 -9.27 -3.19 3.88
CA VAL A 138 -10.63 -2.69 4.09
C VAL A 138 -11.31 -2.41 2.75
N THR A 139 -10.61 -1.87 1.75
CA THR A 139 -11.13 -1.68 0.40
C THR A 139 -11.60 -3.00 -0.21
N GLN A 140 -10.81 -4.07 -0.08
CA GLN A 140 -11.22 -5.41 -0.50
C GLN A 140 -12.45 -5.90 0.27
N PHE A 141 -12.49 -5.69 1.59
CA PHE A 141 -13.63 -6.08 2.42
C PHE A 141 -14.92 -5.38 1.97
N VAL A 142 -14.85 -4.08 1.70
CA VAL A 142 -15.99 -3.29 1.23
C VAL A 142 -16.50 -3.82 -0.10
N PHE A 143 -15.63 -4.12 -1.06
CA PHE A 143 -16.08 -4.67 -2.35
C PHE A 143 -16.68 -6.07 -2.25
N THR A 144 -16.10 -6.93 -1.42
CA THR A 144 -16.52 -8.34 -1.32
C THR A 144 -17.74 -8.54 -0.43
N ARG A 145 -17.87 -7.77 0.66
CA ARG A 145 -18.91 -7.99 1.68
C ARG A 145 -20.02 -6.94 1.69
N VAL A 146 -19.72 -5.70 1.30
CA VAL A 146 -20.66 -4.57 1.41
C VAL A 146 -21.30 -4.26 0.06
N VAL A 147 -20.48 -4.07 -0.97
CA VAL A 147 -20.96 -3.59 -2.26
C VAL A 147 -21.66 -4.71 -3.06
N LYS A 148 -21.22 -5.98 -2.92
CA LYS A 148 -21.72 -7.24 -3.53
C LYS A 148 -21.92 -7.26 -5.06
N ARG A 149 -22.49 -6.21 -5.66
CA ARG A 149 -22.51 -5.92 -7.11
C ARG A 149 -21.30 -5.09 -7.47
N GLN A 150 -20.37 -5.66 -8.21
CA GLN A 150 -19.10 -5.04 -8.56
C GLN A 150 -19.23 -4.29 -9.90
N THR A 151 -19.39 -2.96 -9.87
CA THR A 151 -19.38 -2.11 -11.08
C THR A 151 -18.24 -1.10 -11.08
N PHE A 152 -17.71 -0.77 -12.26
CA PHE A 152 -16.69 0.28 -12.42
C PHE A 152 -17.15 1.65 -11.87
N LYS A 153 -18.45 1.92 -11.93
CA LYS A 153 -19.04 3.13 -11.35
C LYS A 153 -18.79 3.22 -9.84
N GLN A 154 -18.94 2.14 -9.09
CA GLN A 154 -18.71 2.14 -7.63
C GLN A 154 -17.23 2.28 -7.29
N VAL A 155 -16.34 1.71 -8.11
CA VAL A 155 -14.89 1.92 -7.98
C VAL A 155 -14.56 3.41 -8.11
N MET A 156 -15.11 4.07 -9.13
CA MET A 156 -14.91 5.51 -9.32
C MET A 156 -15.55 6.34 -8.20
N GLU A 157 -16.75 5.99 -7.75
CA GLU A 157 -17.44 6.68 -6.65
C GLU A 157 -16.65 6.61 -5.34
N MET A 158 -16.09 5.44 -5.02
CA MET A 158 -15.20 5.25 -3.88
C MET A 158 -13.93 6.10 -4.00
N ILE A 159 -13.19 5.97 -5.10
CA ILE A 159 -11.94 6.71 -5.33
C ILE A 159 -12.18 8.22 -5.26
N ILE A 160 -13.23 8.73 -5.90
CA ILE A 160 -13.55 10.16 -5.90
C ILE A 160 -13.85 10.62 -4.47
N THR A 161 -14.69 9.91 -3.74
CA THR A 161 -15.08 10.28 -2.37
C THR A 161 -13.87 10.29 -1.44
N GLU A 162 -13.03 9.25 -1.50
CA GLU A 162 -11.80 9.15 -0.72
C GLU A 162 -10.84 10.29 -1.00
N ASN A 163 -10.56 10.56 -2.28
CA ASN A 163 -9.61 11.61 -2.68
C ASN A 163 -10.13 13.01 -2.36
N VAL A 164 -11.43 13.26 -2.47
CA VAL A 164 -12.04 14.54 -2.06
C VAL A 164 -11.86 14.75 -0.56
N VAL A 165 -12.17 13.75 0.26
CA VAL A 165 -12.01 13.85 1.72
C VAL A 165 -10.54 14.01 2.10
N ALA A 166 -9.65 13.22 1.52
CA ALA A 166 -8.20 13.33 1.75
C ALA A 166 -7.66 14.71 1.36
N SER A 167 -8.13 15.27 0.24
CA SER A 167 -7.75 16.61 -0.22
C SER A 167 -8.21 17.69 0.75
N VAL A 168 -9.46 17.62 1.24
CA VAL A 168 -9.97 18.55 2.25
C VAL A 168 -9.13 18.50 3.51
N VAL A 169 -8.83 17.31 4.04
CA VAL A 169 -7.98 17.13 5.22
C VAL A 169 -6.59 17.72 4.99
N THR A 170 -5.98 17.45 3.83
CA THR A 170 -4.63 17.92 3.51
C THR A 170 -4.59 19.44 3.37
N VAL A 171 -5.59 20.05 2.71
CA VAL A 171 -5.73 21.50 2.60
C VAL A 171 -5.91 22.14 3.98
N VAL A 172 -6.78 21.59 4.81
CA VAL A 172 -6.95 22.06 6.21
C VAL A 172 -5.63 21.96 6.97
N GLY A 173 -4.90 20.85 6.82
CA GLY A 173 -3.57 20.66 7.42
C GLY A 173 -2.55 21.71 6.96
N LEU A 174 -2.51 22.00 5.66
CA LEU A 174 -1.63 23.02 5.06
C LEU A 174 -1.94 24.43 5.57
N PHE A 175 -3.23 24.77 5.72
CA PHE A 175 -3.62 26.06 6.29
C PHE A 175 -3.33 26.14 7.79
N ALA A 176 -3.59 25.06 8.53
CA ALA A 176 -3.35 24.99 9.97
C ALA A 176 -1.86 25.02 10.33
N SER A 177 -0.98 24.44 9.50
CA SER A 177 0.48 24.48 9.70
C SER A 177 1.08 25.86 9.38
N GLY A 178 0.37 26.68 8.59
CA GLY A 178 0.84 27.98 8.14
C GLY A 178 1.85 27.92 6.98
N GLU A 179 2.17 26.72 6.49
CA GLU A 179 3.14 26.49 5.41
C GLU A 179 2.67 27.03 4.05
N TRP A 180 1.35 27.26 3.89
CA TRP A 180 0.80 27.94 2.71
C TRP A 180 1.47 29.30 2.43
N ARG A 181 1.96 30.00 3.47
CA ARG A 181 2.65 31.29 3.34
C ARG A 181 4.05 31.17 2.76
N SER A 182 4.65 29.98 2.81
CA SER A 182 5.99 29.74 2.29
C SER A 182 6.03 29.18 0.87
N ILE A 183 4.88 28.85 0.27
CA ILE A 183 4.80 28.23 -1.06
C ILE A 183 5.43 29.13 -2.13
N ASP A 184 5.13 30.43 -2.12
CA ASP A 184 5.70 31.38 -3.10
C ASP A 184 7.23 31.38 -3.02
N ARG A 185 7.77 31.44 -1.79
CA ARG A 185 9.22 31.40 -1.56
C ARG A 185 9.84 30.06 -1.96
N GLU A 186 9.15 28.95 -1.75
CA GLU A 186 9.61 27.62 -2.15
C GLU A 186 9.70 27.50 -3.68
N MET A 187 8.67 27.99 -4.36
CA MET A 187 8.58 28.00 -5.81
C MET A 187 9.67 28.87 -6.45
N ASP A 188 9.97 30.03 -5.86
CA ASP A 188 11.07 30.91 -6.28
C ASP A 188 12.45 30.29 -6.00
N ALA A 189 12.58 29.53 -4.91
CA ALA A 189 13.80 28.84 -4.55
C ALA A 189 14.03 27.55 -5.35
N TYR A 190 13.05 27.08 -6.13
CA TYR A 190 13.18 25.88 -6.94
C TYR A 190 14.22 26.09 -8.04
N ARG A 191 15.30 25.28 -8.02
CA ARG A 191 16.49 25.48 -8.86
C ARG A 191 16.21 25.58 -10.36
N LEU A 192 15.15 24.93 -10.83
CA LEU A 192 14.76 24.90 -12.26
C LEU A 192 13.70 25.97 -12.60
N GLY A 193 13.23 26.74 -11.61
CA GLY A 193 12.22 27.78 -11.74
C GLY A 193 10.78 27.29 -11.54
N THR A 194 9.85 28.24 -11.56
CA THR A 194 8.42 28.06 -11.27
C THR A 194 7.73 27.06 -12.21
N VAL A 195 8.00 27.12 -13.52
CA VAL A 195 7.31 26.25 -14.48
C VAL A 195 7.67 24.78 -14.28
N PRO A 196 8.96 24.40 -14.14
CA PRO A 196 9.33 23.03 -13.79
C PRO A 196 8.79 22.56 -12.44
N TYR A 197 8.72 23.44 -11.43
CA TYR A 197 8.11 23.12 -10.14
C TYR A 197 6.65 22.68 -10.30
N LEU A 198 5.84 23.50 -10.99
CA LEU A 198 4.44 23.18 -11.26
C LEU A 198 4.28 21.91 -12.11
N MET A 199 5.13 21.74 -13.12
CA MET A 199 5.11 20.54 -13.96
C MET A 199 5.37 19.26 -13.15
N VAL A 200 6.33 19.28 -12.22
CA VAL A 200 6.60 18.15 -11.34
C VAL A 200 5.39 17.81 -10.47
N LEU A 201 4.77 18.81 -9.84
CA LEU A 201 3.58 18.60 -9.01
C LEU A 201 2.40 18.03 -9.81
N ILE A 202 2.15 18.55 -11.01
CA ILE A 202 1.07 18.09 -11.90
C ILE A 202 1.32 16.64 -12.33
N TRP A 203 2.53 16.30 -12.76
CA TRP A 203 2.86 14.93 -13.17
C TRP A 203 2.78 13.95 -12.01
N ILE A 204 3.23 14.33 -10.81
CA ILE A 204 3.07 13.52 -9.60
C ILE A 204 1.58 13.24 -9.37
N ALA A 205 0.72 14.26 -9.40
CA ALA A 205 -0.72 14.09 -9.20
C ALA A 205 -1.36 13.15 -10.24
N VAL A 206 -0.99 13.31 -11.53
CA VAL A 206 -1.49 12.44 -12.61
C VAL A 206 -1.07 10.99 -12.42
N PHE A 207 0.22 10.74 -12.13
CA PHE A 207 0.71 9.38 -11.90
C PHE A 207 0.08 8.75 -10.66
N TRP A 208 -0.14 9.55 -9.60
CA TRP A 208 -0.80 9.07 -8.38
C TRP A 208 -2.26 8.71 -8.60
N GLN A 209 -2.97 9.48 -9.42
CA GLN A 209 -4.34 9.17 -9.78
C GLN A 209 -4.44 7.91 -10.65
N MET A 210 -3.56 7.78 -11.65
CA MET A 210 -3.48 6.59 -12.50
C MET A 210 -3.16 5.34 -11.67
N PHE A 211 -2.19 5.44 -10.76
CA PHE A 211 -1.85 4.39 -9.82
C PHE A 211 -3.04 3.99 -8.94
N SER A 212 -3.77 4.97 -8.38
CA SER A 212 -4.92 4.70 -7.51
C SER A 212 -6.05 3.96 -8.23
N ILE A 213 -6.37 4.38 -9.47
CA ILE A 213 -7.38 3.70 -10.30
C ILE A 213 -6.93 2.27 -10.62
N GLY A 214 -5.67 2.08 -11.01
CA GLY A 214 -5.12 0.75 -11.29
C GLY A 214 -5.11 -0.15 -10.06
N ALA A 215 -4.67 0.38 -8.91
CA ALA A 215 -4.61 -0.36 -7.65
C ALA A 215 -5.99 -0.81 -7.21
N VAL A 216 -6.95 0.10 -7.09
CA VAL A 216 -8.33 -0.23 -6.67
C VAL A 216 -9.02 -1.12 -7.71
N GLY A 217 -8.77 -0.91 -9.01
CA GLY A 217 -9.24 -1.79 -10.08
C GLY A 217 -8.75 -3.24 -9.92
N LEU A 218 -7.47 -3.45 -9.59
CA LEU A 218 -6.92 -4.78 -9.31
C LEU A 218 -7.45 -5.39 -8.02
N ILE A 219 -7.75 -4.57 -6.99
CA ILE A 219 -8.40 -5.06 -5.76
C ILE A 219 -9.79 -5.59 -6.08
N PHE A 220 -10.51 -4.85 -6.93
CA PHE A 220 -11.84 -5.17 -7.38
C PHE A 220 -11.87 -6.44 -8.25
N GLU A 221 -10.90 -6.60 -9.16
CA GLU A 221 -10.85 -7.77 -10.06
C GLU A 221 -10.29 -9.04 -9.39
N VAL A 222 -9.29 -8.90 -8.51
CA VAL A 222 -8.54 -10.06 -7.97
C VAL A 222 -8.51 -10.05 -6.44
N SER A 223 -7.71 -9.17 -5.84
CA SER A 223 -7.59 -9.01 -4.39
C SER A 223 -6.63 -7.87 -4.02
N SER A 224 -6.67 -7.44 -2.76
CA SER A 224 -5.70 -6.47 -2.23
C SER A 224 -4.28 -7.00 -2.15
N LEU A 225 -4.09 -8.28 -1.87
CA LEU A 225 -2.77 -8.91 -1.91
C LEU A 225 -2.16 -8.83 -3.30
N PHE A 226 -2.94 -9.20 -4.32
CA PHE A 226 -2.49 -9.18 -5.71
C PHE A 226 -2.16 -7.75 -6.16
N SER A 227 -3.08 -6.82 -5.94
CA SER A 227 -2.89 -5.39 -6.27
C SER A 227 -1.61 -4.84 -5.62
N ASN A 228 -1.45 -5.01 -4.31
CA ASN A 228 -0.28 -4.51 -3.59
C ASN A 228 1.03 -5.17 -4.07
N SER A 229 0.99 -6.46 -4.43
CA SER A 229 2.16 -7.12 -5.00
C SER A 229 2.54 -6.59 -6.38
N ILE A 230 1.56 -6.33 -7.26
CA ILE A 230 1.83 -5.73 -8.57
C ILE A 230 2.39 -4.32 -8.40
N SER A 231 1.84 -3.53 -7.47
CA SER A 231 2.40 -2.23 -7.12
C SER A 231 3.84 -2.34 -6.58
N ALA A 232 4.13 -3.39 -5.81
CA ALA A 232 5.44 -3.59 -5.21
C ALA A 232 6.55 -3.99 -6.19
N VAL A 233 6.22 -4.42 -7.41
CA VAL A 233 7.21 -4.72 -8.48
C VAL A 233 8.15 -3.55 -8.72
N GLY A 234 7.64 -2.31 -8.61
CA GLY A 234 8.41 -1.10 -8.83
C GLY A 234 9.27 -0.66 -7.63
N LEU A 235 9.00 -1.18 -6.43
CA LEU A 235 9.66 -0.72 -5.20
C LEU A 235 11.18 -0.97 -5.18
N PRO A 236 11.73 -2.08 -5.72
CA PRO A 236 13.19 -2.28 -5.77
C PRO A 236 13.92 -1.34 -6.73
N ILE A 237 13.22 -0.77 -7.72
CA ILE A 237 13.83 0.14 -8.70
C ILE A 237 14.19 1.48 -8.04
N VAL A 238 13.34 1.96 -7.12
CA VAL A 238 13.51 3.28 -6.51
C VAL A 238 14.77 3.40 -5.64
N PRO A 239 15.13 2.44 -4.75
CA PRO A 239 16.40 2.45 -4.04
C PRO A 239 17.62 2.40 -4.97
N ILE A 240 17.56 1.63 -6.07
CA ILE A 240 18.65 1.56 -7.05
C ILE A 240 18.85 2.94 -7.67
N MET A 241 17.78 3.57 -8.15
CA MET A 241 17.80 4.92 -8.69
C MET A 241 18.26 5.95 -7.65
N ALA A 242 17.85 5.78 -6.39
CA ALA A 242 18.27 6.66 -5.29
C ALA A 242 19.79 6.63 -5.10
N VAL A 243 20.42 5.46 -5.17
CA VAL A 243 21.87 5.35 -5.07
C VAL A 243 22.59 5.99 -6.26
N PHE A 244 22.09 5.79 -7.48
CA PHE A 244 22.71 6.41 -8.67
C PHE A 244 22.55 7.93 -8.72
N PHE A 245 21.38 8.47 -8.41
CA PHE A 245 21.08 9.89 -8.59
C PHE A 245 21.34 10.74 -7.34
N PHE A 246 21.09 10.20 -6.14
CA PHE A 246 21.26 10.92 -4.88
C PHE A 246 22.58 10.57 -4.17
N ASN A 247 23.39 9.67 -4.73
CA ASN A 247 24.63 9.17 -4.13
C ASN A 247 24.39 8.65 -2.70
N ASP A 248 23.23 8.03 -2.47
CA ASP A 248 22.88 7.44 -1.18
C ASP A 248 23.91 6.37 -0.80
N LYS A 249 24.55 6.51 0.36
CA LYS A 249 25.53 5.52 0.84
C LYS A 249 24.85 4.16 1.00
N MET A 250 25.33 3.19 0.21
CA MET A 250 24.85 1.82 0.16
C MET A 250 25.79 0.93 1.00
N ASN A 251 25.53 0.84 2.31
CA ASN A 251 26.30 -0.06 3.17
C ASN A 251 25.88 -1.54 2.93
N GLY A 252 26.74 -2.51 3.26
CA GLY A 252 26.53 -3.93 2.95
C GLY A 252 25.18 -4.48 3.39
N ILE A 253 24.67 -4.05 4.54
CA ILE A 253 23.36 -4.46 5.05
C ILE A 253 22.20 -3.87 4.21
N LYS A 254 22.33 -2.65 3.65
CA LYS A 254 21.35 -2.10 2.68
C LYS A 254 21.32 -2.94 1.40
N GLY A 255 22.49 -3.39 0.93
CA GLY A 255 22.61 -4.29 -0.22
C GLY A 255 21.93 -5.65 0.01
N VAL A 256 22.16 -6.26 1.18
CA VAL A 256 21.50 -7.51 1.58
C VAL A 256 19.99 -7.34 1.71
N SER A 257 19.54 -6.21 2.29
CA SER A 257 18.11 -5.88 2.42
C SER A 257 17.43 -5.74 1.06
N MET A 258 18.11 -5.12 0.09
CA MET A 258 17.64 -5.00 -1.29
C MET A 258 17.55 -6.36 -1.99
N ALA A 259 18.56 -7.22 -1.83
CA ALA A 259 18.54 -8.58 -2.39
C ALA A 259 17.41 -9.45 -1.80
N LEU A 260 17.18 -9.35 -0.49
CA LEU A 260 16.08 -10.03 0.19
C LEU A 260 14.70 -9.53 -0.27
N ALA A 261 14.56 -8.23 -0.52
CA ALA A 261 13.32 -7.67 -1.06
C ALA A 261 13.04 -8.19 -2.48
N VAL A 262 14.06 -8.24 -3.34
CA VAL A 262 13.95 -8.81 -4.69
C VAL A 262 13.61 -10.30 -4.63
N TRP A 263 14.24 -11.07 -3.74
CA TRP A 263 13.97 -12.50 -3.58
C TRP A 263 12.56 -12.78 -3.06
N GLY A 264 12.10 -12.03 -2.05
CA GLY A 264 10.74 -12.12 -1.53
C GLY A 264 9.70 -11.81 -2.60
N PHE A 265 9.99 -10.83 -3.46
CA PHE A 265 9.15 -10.48 -4.60
C PHE A 265 9.08 -11.60 -5.67
N VAL A 266 10.23 -12.13 -6.12
CA VAL A 266 10.29 -13.21 -7.12
C VAL A 266 9.55 -14.46 -6.63
N SER A 267 9.70 -14.80 -5.34
CA SER A 267 9.03 -15.94 -4.72
C SER A 267 7.50 -15.81 -4.74
N TYR A 268 6.98 -14.59 -4.62
CA TYR A 268 5.55 -14.31 -4.63
C TYR A 268 4.96 -14.40 -6.05
N VAL A 269 5.60 -13.77 -7.04
CA VAL A 269 5.15 -13.79 -8.45
C VAL A 269 5.14 -15.22 -8.99
N TYR A 270 6.17 -16.01 -8.64
CA TYR A 270 6.23 -17.41 -9.03
C TYR A 270 5.04 -18.22 -8.50
N GLN A 271 4.60 -17.95 -7.27
CA GLN A 271 3.47 -18.66 -6.69
C GLN A 271 2.15 -18.35 -7.41
N TYR A 272 1.92 -17.08 -7.77
CA TYR A 272 0.74 -16.69 -8.54
C TYR A 272 0.69 -17.40 -9.91
N TYR A 273 1.82 -17.51 -10.58
CA TYR A 273 1.93 -18.25 -11.84
C TYR A 273 1.61 -19.74 -11.67
N VAL A 274 2.08 -20.36 -10.58
CA VAL A 274 1.82 -21.78 -10.28
C VAL A 274 0.36 -22.03 -9.90
N ASP A 275 -0.25 -21.15 -9.11
CA ASP A 275 -1.65 -21.30 -8.69
C ASP A 275 -2.63 -21.03 -9.85
N GLY A 276 -2.29 -20.13 -10.77
CA GLY A 276 -3.01 -19.94 -12.03
C GLY A 276 -3.02 -21.19 -12.91
N GLN A 277 -1.87 -21.85 -13.08
CA GLN A 277 -1.78 -23.11 -13.83
C GLN A 277 -2.55 -24.27 -13.19
N LYS A 278 -2.65 -24.30 -11.86
CA LYS A 278 -3.42 -25.34 -11.15
C LYS A 278 -4.93 -25.14 -11.30
N SER A 279 -5.40 -23.90 -11.36
CA SER A 279 -6.81 -23.60 -11.62
C SER A 279 -7.19 -23.97 -13.04
N ASP A 280 -6.40 -23.55 -14.05
CA ASP A 280 -6.63 -23.92 -15.45
C ASP A 280 -6.66 -25.44 -15.67
N LYS A 281 -5.75 -26.18 -15.04
CA LYS A 281 -5.75 -27.65 -15.12
C LYS A 281 -6.99 -28.28 -14.50
N LYS A 282 -7.45 -27.80 -13.34
CA LYS A 282 -8.67 -28.30 -12.71
C LYS A 282 -9.92 -28.04 -13.57
N THR A 283 -10.02 -26.86 -14.17
CA THR A 283 -11.15 -26.49 -15.03
C THR A 283 -11.17 -27.30 -16.32
N LEU A 284 -10.00 -27.63 -16.87
CA LEU A 284 -9.86 -28.51 -18.03
C LEU A 284 -10.19 -29.97 -17.70
N ASP A 285 -9.78 -30.47 -16.54
CA ASP A 285 -10.09 -31.83 -16.09
C ASP A 285 -11.60 -31.99 -15.81
N GLU A 286 -12.24 -31.00 -15.18
CA GLU A 286 -13.69 -30.97 -14.94
C GLU A 286 -14.53 -30.80 -16.23
N ALA A 287 -14.01 -30.09 -17.24
CA ALA A 287 -14.68 -29.95 -18.54
C ALA A 287 -14.50 -31.17 -19.47
N SER A 288 -13.60 -32.08 -19.12
CA SER A 288 -13.29 -33.29 -19.89
C SER A 288 -13.85 -34.59 -19.28
N SER A 289 -14.47 -34.49 -18.10
CA SER A 289 -15.14 -35.59 -17.39
C SER A 289 -16.66 -35.52 -17.51
#